data_AF-A0A1I4YFN8-F1
#
_entry.id   AF-A0A1I4YFN8-F1
#
_cell.length_a   1.000
_cell.length_b   1.000
_cell.length_c   1.000
_cell.angle_alpha   90.00
_cell.angle_beta   90.00
_cell.angle_gamma   90.00
#
_symmetry.space_group_name_H-M   'P 1'
#
loop_
_entity.id
_entity.type
_entity.pdbx_description
1 polymer ?
#
loop_
_entity_poly.entity_id
_entity_poly.type
_entity_poly.pdbx_seq_one_letter_code
_entity_poly.pdbx_strand_id
1 'polypeptide(L)'
;MDVIVDIQREFMKELQRKLDNPKASAIAREGISLFSWAVNEMIKGRKIVSLDQEQGTYVGITSPLLRKVKPVPKPEQNSSN
;
A
#
# COMPACT_ATOMS: atom_id res chain seq x y z
N MET A 1 0.02 -20.78 -5.06
CA MET A 1 -0.79 -20.43 -3.87
C MET A 1 -1.94 -19.60 -4.38
N ASP A 2 -3.16 -20.09 -4.22
CA ASP A 2 -4.37 -19.35 -4.62
C ASP A 2 -4.96 -18.68 -3.39
N VAL A 3 -5.26 -17.38 -3.51
CA VAL A 3 -5.88 -16.58 -2.44
C VAL A 3 -7.29 -16.25 -2.86
N ILE A 4 -8.26 -16.72 -2.08
CA ILE A 4 -9.68 -16.40 -2.27
C ILE A 4 -9.98 -15.17 -1.44
N VAL A 5 -10.48 -14.12 -2.09
CA VAL A 5 -10.91 -12.88 -1.46
C VAL A 5 -12.38 -12.65 -1.78
N ASP A 6 -13.17 -12.44 -0.74
CA ASP A 6 -14.57 -12.03 -0.87
C ASP A 6 -14.63 -10.49 -0.88
N ILE A 7 -15.21 -9.95 -1.96
CA ILE A 7 -15.33 -8.51 -2.19
C ILE A 7 -16.75 -8.24 -2.64
N GLN A 8 -17.38 -7.22 -2.05
CA GLN A 8 -18.73 -6.83 -2.44
C GLN A 8 -18.82 -6.56 -3.95
N ARG A 9 -19.78 -7.24 -4.60
CA ARG A 9 -19.95 -7.22 -6.05
C ARG A 9 -20.13 -5.80 -6.60
N GLU A 10 -20.97 -4.99 -5.96
CA GLU A 10 -21.29 -3.65 -6.47
C GLU A 10 -20.09 -2.71 -6.38
N PHE A 11 -19.31 -2.81 -5.31
CA PHE A 11 -18.02 -2.12 -5.20
C PHE A 11 -17.03 -2.55 -6.31
N MET A 12 -16.90 -3.85 -6.55
CA MET A 12 -16.00 -4.35 -7.59
C MET A 12 -16.45 -3.90 -8.99
N LYS A 13 -17.75 -3.93 -9.30
CA LYS A 13 -18.29 -3.40 -10.56
C LYS A 13 -17.97 -1.92 -10.75
N GLU A 14 -18.10 -1.13 -9.69
CA GLU A 14 -17.77 0.29 -9.74
C GLU A 14 -16.28 0.51 -10.06
N LEU A 15 -15.38 -0.25 -9.41
CA LEU A 15 -13.95 -0.20 -9.69
C LEU A 15 -13.63 -0.62 -11.13
N GLN A 16 -14.22 -1.70 -11.61
CA GLN A 16 -14.05 -2.15 -12.99
C GLN A 16 -14.43 -1.03 -13.96
N ARG A 17 -15.59 -0.39 -13.76
CA ARG A 17 -16.02 0.73 -14.61
C ARG A 17 -15.04 1.91 -14.59
N LYS A 18 -14.50 2.28 -13.42
CA LYS A 18 -13.54 3.39 -13.28
C LYS A 18 -12.18 3.10 -13.93
N LEU A 19 -11.85 1.83 -14.13
CA LEU A 19 -10.54 1.37 -14.62
C LEU A 19 -10.58 0.83 -16.05
N ASP A 20 -11.64 1.13 -16.80
CA ASP A 20 -11.86 0.62 -18.17
C ASP A 20 -12.05 -0.91 -18.24
N ASN A 21 -12.89 -1.43 -17.34
CA ASN A 21 -13.40 -2.81 -17.27
C ASN A 21 -12.35 -3.95 -17.23
N PRO A 22 -11.28 -3.87 -16.41
CA PRO A 22 -10.37 -4.99 -16.22
C PRO A 22 -11.06 -6.15 -15.49
N LYS A 23 -10.43 -7.33 -15.49
CA LYS A 23 -10.91 -8.48 -14.69
C LYS A 23 -10.81 -8.17 -13.20
N ALA A 24 -11.82 -8.56 -12.42
CA ALA A 24 -11.84 -8.39 -10.96
C ALA A 24 -10.60 -8.97 -10.26
N SER A 25 -10.09 -10.11 -10.73
CA SER A 25 -8.88 -10.73 -10.21
C SER A 25 -7.61 -9.91 -10.47
N ALA A 26 -7.56 -9.12 -11.56
CA ALA A 26 -6.46 -8.21 -11.83
C ALA A 26 -6.46 -7.05 -10.83
N ILE A 27 -7.63 -6.43 -10.60
CA ILE A 27 -7.82 -5.38 -9.59
C ILE A 27 -7.40 -5.89 -8.20
N ALA A 28 -7.88 -7.06 -7.80
CA ALA A 28 -7.56 -7.65 -6.50
C ALA A 28 -6.05 -7.93 -6.37
N ARG A 29 -5.42 -8.48 -7.42
CA ARG A 29 -3.97 -8.73 -7.45
C ARG A 29 -3.17 -7.45 -7.28
N GLU A 30 -3.54 -6.39 -7.98
CA GLU A 30 -2.86 -5.09 -7.86
C GLU A 30 -3.05 -4.49 -6.46
N GLY A 31 -4.26 -4.52 -5.91
CA GLY A 31 -4.53 -4.04 -4.55
C GLY A 31 -3.70 -4.76 -3.49
N ILE A 32 -3.62 -6.10 -3.56
CA ILE A 32 -2.79 -6.90 -2.66
C ILE A 32 -1.30 -6.59 -2.84
N SER A 33 -0.85 -6.43 -4.09
CA SER A 33 0.55 -6.13 -4.40
C SER A 33 0.97 -4.76 -3.87
N LEU A 34 0.12 -3.75 -4.03
CA LEU A 34 0.35 -2.40 -3.51
C LEU A 34 0.39 -2.41 -1.98
N PHE A 35 -0.52 -3.14 -1.33
CA PHE A 35 -0.52 -3.27 0.13
C PHE A 35 0.74 -3.97 0.63
N SER A 36 1.16 -5.06 -0.02
CA SER A 36 2.41 -5.77 0.30
C SER A 36 3.64 -4.87 0.15
N TRP A 37 3.71 -4.09 -0.93
CA TRP A 37 4.77 -3.10 -1.12
C TRP A 37 4.78 -2.07 0.01
N ALA A 38 3.61 -1.53 0.36
CA ALA A 38 3.47 -0.54 1.42
C ALA A 38 3.96 -1.05 2.78
N VAL A 39 3.62 -2.29 3.13
CA VAL A 39 4.14 -2.94 4.35
C VAL A 39 5.67 -3.01 4.31
N ASN A 40 6.25 -3.46 3.20
CA ASN A 40 7.70 -3.59 3.07
C ASN A 40 8.44 -2.26 3.20
N GLU A 41 7.90 -1.17 2.65
CA GLU A 41 8.51 0.16 2.78
C GLU A 41 8.40 0.70 4.22
N MET A 42 7.30 0.42 4.91
CA MET A 42 7.16 0.78 6.32
C MET A 42 8.07 -0.02 7.25
N ILE A 43 8.28 -1.31 6.97
CA ILE A 43 9.28 -2.15 7.66
C ILE A 43 10.68 -1.55 7.52
N LYS A 44 10.99 -0.94 6.37
CA LYS A 44 12.26 -0.22 6.13
C LYS A 44 12.30 1.18 6.80
N GLY A 45 11.25 1.56 7.53
CA GLY A 45 11.15 2.86 8.19
C GLY A 45 10.76 4.02 7.26
N ARG A 46 10.28 3.75 6.04
CA ARG A 46 9.83 4.79 5.11
C ARG A 46 8.38 5.20 5.42
N LYS A 47 8.05 6.46 5.08
CA LYS A 47 6.68 7.00 5.12
C LYS A 47 6.11 7.06 3.70
N ILE A 48 4.84 6.69 3.56
CA ILE A 48 4.11 6.76 2.30
C ILE A 48 3.21 8.01 2.36
N VAL A 49 3.34 8.89 1.38
CA VAL A 49 2.66 10.18 1.33
C VAL A 49 2.08 10.41 -0.07
N SER A 50 0.91 11.03 -0.13
CA SER A 50 0.41 11.70 -1.33
C SER A 50 0.98 13.11 -1.35
N LEU A 51 1.48 13.55 -2.48
CA LEU A 51 1.86 14.95 -2.69
C LEU A 51 0.79 15.61 -3.55
N ASP A 52 0.16 16.65 -3.01
CA ASP A 52 -0.57 17.61 -3.82
C ASP A 52 0.45 18.61 -4.39
N GLN A 53 0.67 18.55 -5.71
CA GLN A 53 1.65 19.40 -6.38
C GLN A 53 1.22 20.86 -6.45
N GLU A 54 -0.09 21.14 -6.45
CA GLU A 54 -0.60 22.52 -6.54
C GLU A 54 -0.50 23.23 -5.19
N GLN A 55 -0.75 22.49 -4.10
CA GLN A 55 -0.77 23.05 -2.74
C GLN A 55 0.52 22.82 -1.95
N GLY A 56 1.51 22.13 -2.55
CA GLY A 56 2.78 21.81 -1.89
C GLY A 56 2.63 21.00 -0.59
N THR A 57 1.50 20.33 -0.41
CA THR A 57 1.13 19.69 0.85
C THR A 57 1.26 18.18 0.76
N TYR A 58 1.91 17.58 1.77
CA TYR A 58 2.03 16.13 1.90
C TYR A 58 0.93 15.58 2.79
N VAL A 59 0.10 14.68 2.27
CA VAL A 59 -0.92 13.97 3.03
C VAL A 59 -0.47 12.52 3.21
N GLY A 60 -0.27 12.09 4.46
CA GLY A 60 0.14 10.71 4.74
C GLY A 60 -0.91 9.70 4.29
N ILE A 61 -0.58 8.85 3.31
CA ILE A 61 -1.42 7.72 2.91
C ILE A 61 -1.07 6.56 3.83
N THR A 62 -1.72 6.51 5.00
CA THR A 62 -1.58 5.36 5.90
C THR A 62 -2.94 4.76 6.20
N SER A 63 -3.20 3.58 5.64
CA SER A 63 -4.25 2.70 6.16
C SER A 63 -4.02 2.48 7.66
N PRO A 64 -5.07 2.40 8.51
CA PRO A 64 -4.92 2.13 9.94
C PRO A 64 -4.10 0.86 10.23
N LEU A 65 -4.15 -0.15 9.35
CA LEU A 65 -3.37 -1.37 9.47
C LEU A 65 -1.87 -1.12 9.26
N LEU A 66 -1.51 -0.23 8.33
CA LEU A 66 -0.12 0.10 8.05
C LEU A 66 0.55 0.81 9.24
N ARG A 67 -0.20 1.58 10.05
CA ARG A 67 0.32 2.22 11.28
C ARG A 67 0.80 1.23 12.34
N LYS A 68 0.39 -0.05 12.26
CA LYS A 68 0.83 -1.10 13.18
C LYS A 68 2.16 -1.73 12.78
N VAL A 69 2.66 -1.46 11.57
CA VAL A 69 3.93 -1.99 11.08
C VAL A 69 5.08 -1.33 11.85
N LYS A 70 5.88 -2.15 12.53
CA LYS A 70 7.06 -1.69 13.25
C LYS A 70 8.28 -1.72 12.31
N PRO A 71 9.06 -0.64 12.23
CA PRO A 71 10.32 -0.67 11.48
C PRO A 71 11.27 -1.73 12.06
N VAL A 72 12.04 -2.37 11.20
CA VAL A 72 13.17 -3.19 11.65
C VAL A 72 14.23 -2.25 12.23
N PRO A 73 14.74 -2.52 13.44
CA PRO A 73 15.86 -1.75 14.00
C PRO A 73 17.02 -1.72 12.99
N LYS A 74 17.57 -0.54 12.72
CA LYS A 74 18.79 -0.48 11.92
C LYS A 74 19.89 -1.22 12.68
N PRO A 75 20.68 -2.09 12.03
CA PRO A 75 21.87 -2.65 12.66
C PRO A 75 22.76 -1.48 13.11
N GLU A 76 23.22 -1.52 14.36
CA GLU A 76 24.13 -0.53 14.91
C GLU A 76 25.35 -0.43 13.99
N GLN A 77 25.53 0.74 13.35
CA GLN A 77 26.79 1.05 12.71
C GLN A 77 27.80 1.20 13.84
N ASN A 78 28.57 0.15 14.11
CA ASN A 78 29.80 0.27 14.85
C ASN A 78 30.71 1.20 14.05
N SER A 79 30.67 2.48 14.37
CA SER A 79 31.69 3.45 13.98
C SER A 79 32.99 3.02 14.65
N SER A 80 33.82 2.27 13.93
CA SER A 80 35.23 2.15 14.25
C SER A 80 35.89 3.49 13.94
N ASN A 81 36.25 4.22 15.01
CA ASN A 81 37.14 5.37 14.98
C ASN A 81 38.53 4.99 14.47
#